data_AF-A0A9W4WIG4-F1
#
_entry.id   AF-A0A9W4WIG4-F1
#
_cell.length_a   1.000
_cell.length_b   1.000
_cell.length_c   1.000
_cell.angle_alpha   90.00
_cell.angle_beta   90.00
_cell.angle_gamma   90.00
#
_symmetry.space_group_name_H-M   'P 1'
#
loop_
_entity.id
_entity.type
_entity.pdbx_description
1 polymer ?
#
loop_
_entity_poly.entity_id
_entity_poly.type
_entity_poly.pdbx_seq_one_letter_code
_entity_poly.pdbx_strand_id
1 'polypeptide(L)'
;MANRPQSKVEKSHSFFLGILEQVRESLRPRMPTATAAWAESSSSSSADALANAFEALKVYEPSDDFLKAPDITRPEPEKATDKVVYEAEGAAYSDFQDAIFAYSIMLEDLRKIHTQILFISQNYRDGAFDVATAAIATNTAIELAHNVAEEVIPLFRSHGGVWEVAMAYYHAAALASGFSKESMNISDGGRDNRTAFNVKTYDVANNTYINVYRFLEGFQAVLRPNVLPLFKQGVFGTYDPTSNLKTKSPEEKFQEDQVIMMEVFGELMAIIRTVPNWPVEDEFLRGMREMEDTKKIPFYLVFAAQTYLDIHHILSRGGPRMGLQW
;
A
#
# COMPACT_ATOMS: atom_id res chain seq x y z
N MET A 1 -17.49 -46.65 -33.90
CA MET A 1 -16.36 -46.17 -33.08
C MET A 1 -16.63 -44.71 -32.76
N ALA A 2 -17.14 -44.44 -31.54
CA ALA A 2 -17.60 -43.13 -31.14
C ALA A 2 -16.45 -42.32 -30.52
N ASN A 3 -16.20 -41.14 -31.07
CA ASN A 3 -15.18 -40.20 -30.66
C ASN A 3 -15.62 -39.53 -29.34
N ARG A 4 -14.85 -39.71 -28.26
CA ARG A 4 -15.15 -39.15 -26.94
C ARG A 4 -14.68 -37.68 -26.92
N PRO A 5 -15.52 -36.71 -26.53
CA PRO A 5 -15.09 -35.31 -26.48
C PRO A 5 -14.12 -35.08 -25.31
N GLN A 6 -12.87 -34.74 -25.62
CA GLN A 6 -11.86 -34.31 -24.63
C GLN A 6 -12.36 -33.10 -23.84
N SER A 7 -12.27 -33.18 -22.52
CA SER A 7 -12.80 -32.16 -21.61
C SER A 7 -11.97 -30.88 -21.68
N LYS A 8 -12.60 -29.72 -21.46
CA LYS A 8 -11.94 -28.40 -21.45
C LYS A 8 -10.80 -28.33 -20.42
N VAL A 9 -10.83 -29.17 -19.38
CA VAL A 9 -9.83 -29.29 -18.30
C VAL A 9 -8.56 -29.97 -18.80
N GLU A 10 -8.67 -31.02 -19.62
CA GLU A 10 -7.49 -31.68 -20.23
C GLU A 10 -6.72 -30.70 -21.13
N LYS A 11 -7.44 -29.81 -21.81
CA LYS A 11 -6.82 -28.78 -22.67
C LYS A 11 -6.03 -27.75 -21.85
N SER A 12 -6.59 -27.24 -20.74
CA SER A 12 -5.85 -26.32 -19.85
C SER A 12 -4.65 -26.99 -19.19
N HIS A 13 -4.77 -28.25 -18.79
CA HIS A 13 -3.66 -29.00 -18.19
C HIS A 13 -2.54 -29.27 -19.21
N SER A 14 -2.90 -29.66 -20.44
CA SER A 14 -1.93 -29.83 -21.54
C SER A 14 -1.23 -28.52 -21.93
N PHE A 15 -1.95 -27.40 -21.86
CA PHE A 15 -1.38 -26.08 -22.12
C PHE A 15 -0.36 -25.70 -21.04
N PHE A 16 -0.69 -25.95 -19.76
CA PHE A 16 0.21 -25.69 -18.65
C PHE A 16 1.47 -26.56 -18.70
N LEU A 17 1.32 -27.86 -19.02
CA LEU A 17 2.44 -28.77 -19.24
C LEU A 17 3.33 -28.31 -20.40
N GLY A 18 2.74 -27.85 -21.51
CA GLY A 18 3.49 -27.30 -22.64
C GLY A 18 4.33 -26.08 -22.27
N ILE A 19 3.81 -25.18 -21.42
CA ILE A 19 4.59 -24.04 -20.91
C ILE A 19 5.75 -24.51 -20.04
N LEU A 20 5.52 -25.48 -19.14
CA LEU A 20 6.58 -25.98 -18.25
C LEU A 20 7.71 -26.68 -19.03
N GLU A 21 7.38 -27.44 -20.08
CA GLU A 21 8.36 -28.02 -20.99
C GLU A 21 9.15 -26.95 -21.74
N GLN A 22 8.48 -25.90 -22.22
CA GLN A 22 9.12 -24.80 -22.93
C GLN A 22 10.06 -23.99 -22.01
N VAL A 23 9.67 -23.77 -20.75
CA VAL A 23 10.52 -23.14 -19.73
C VAL A 23 11.73 -24.02 -19.43
N ARG A 24 11.54 -25.34 -19.28
CA ARG A 24 12.64 -26.29 -19.03
C ARG A 24 13.66 -26.27 -20.17
N GLU A 25 13.22 -26.35 -21.42
CA GLU A 25 14.14 -26.33 -22.57
C GLU A 25 14.84 -24.96 -22.72
N SER A 26 14.16 -23.86 -22.38
CA SER A 26 14.75 -22.51 -22.40
C SER A 26 15.82 -22.31 -21.31
N LEU A 27 15.65 -22.97 -20.16
CA LEU A 27 16.60 -22.90 -19.04
C LEU A 27 17.73 -23.93 -19.17
N ARG A 28 17.57 -24.96 -20.00
CA ARG A 28 18.56 -26.04 -20.22
C ARG A 28 19.98 -25.56 -20.54
N PRO A 29 20.21 -24.50 -21.34
CA PRO A 29 21.57 -23.99 -21.61
C PRO A 29 22.22 -23.29 -20.41
N ARG A 30 21.45 -22.96 -19.37
CA ARG A 30 21.90 -22.28 -18.15
C ARG A 30 21.87 -23.18 -16.91
N MET A 31 21.42 -24.43 -17.05
CA MET A 31 21.60 -25.43 -16.00
C MET A 31 23.05 -25.93 -16.07
N PRO A 32 23.80 -25.89 -14.95
CA PRO A 32 25.15 -26.45 -14.93
C PRO A 32 25.08 -27.93 -15.33
N THR A 33 25.97 -28.34 -16.25
CA THR A 33 26.11 -29.73 -16.68
C THR A 33 26.44 -30.58 -15.46
N ALA A 34 25.43 -31.22 -14.88
CA ALA A 34 25.58 -32.08 -13.72
C ALA A 34 26.30 -33.36 -14.13
N THR A 35 27.63 -33.31 -14.16
CA THR A 35 28.48 -34.48 -14.13
C THR A 35 29.72 -34.21 -13.27
N ALA A 36 29.77 -34.92 -12.15
CA ALA A 36 30.92 -35.22 -11.31
C ALA A 36 31.50 -34.08 -10.45
N ALA A 37 30.99 -33.96 -9.22
CA ALA A 37 31.70 -34.45 -8.03
C ALA A 37 31.05 -33.85 -6.78
N TRP A 38 30.37 -34.70 -6.01
CA TRP A 38 30.11 -34.43 -4.61
C TRP A 38 31.45 -34.52 -3.88
N ALA A 39 32.15 -33.40 -3.76
CA ALA A 39 33.34 -33.29 -2.93
C ALA A 39 33.44 -31.86 -2.40
N GLU A 40 33.06 -31.74 -1.13
CA GLU A 40 33.68 -30.91 -0.09
C GLU A 40 34.24 -29.53 -0.47
N SER A 41 33.52 -28.51 0.01
CA SER A 41 34.00 -27.52 0.98
C SER A 41 33.80 -26.05 0.57
N SER A 42 32.99 -25.38 1.42
CA SER A 42 33.13 -24.01 1.93
C SER A 42 33.30 -22.85 0.95
N SER A 43 32.23 -22.06 0.78
CA SER A 43 32.19 -20.66 1.20
C SER A 43 30.79 -20.06 1.06
N SER A 44 30.38 -19.29 2.07
CA SER A 44 29.09 -18.60 2.23
C SER A 44 28.55 -17.87 0.99
N SER A 45 27.32 -18.18 0.59
CA SER A 45 26.39 -17.20 0.03
C SER A 45 24.94 -17.68 0.24
N SER A 46 24.00 -16.74 0.35
CA SER A 46 22.57 -16.96 0.60
C SER A 46 21.83 -17.79 -0.46
N ALA A 47 22.52 -18.26 -1.51
CA ALA A 47 21.97 -19.14 -2.53
C ALA A 47 21.91 -20.62 -2.10
N ASP A 48 22.85 -21.09 -1.25
CA ASP A 48 22.85 -22.49 -0.79
C ASP A 48 21.70 -22.80 0.19
N ALA A 49 21.16 -21.77 0.86
CA ALA A 49 20.03 -21.93 1.77
C ALA A 49 18.73 -22.32 1.02
N LEU A 50 18.58 -21.92 -0.25
CA LEU A 50 17.43 -22.29 -1.08
C LEU A 50 17.59 -23.68 -1.70
N ALA A 51 18.82 -24.12 -1.99
CA ALA A 51 19.06 -25.45 -2.56
C ALA A 51 18.78 -26.58 -1.55
N ASN A 52 18.98 -26.34 -0.25
CA ASN A 52 18.75 -27.31 0.83
C ASN A 52 17.43 -27.13 1.61
N ALA A 53 16.63 -26.10 1.33
CA ALA A 53 15.39 -25.85 2.08
C ALA A 53 14.33 -26.97 1.92
N PHE A 54 14.41 -27.74 0.83
CA PHE A 54 13.52 -28.88 0.57
C PHE A 54 14.11 -30.23 0.97
N GLU A 55 15.40 -30.29 1.34
CA GLU A 55 16.06 -31.54 1.75
C GLU A 55 15.46 -32.10 3.06
N ALA A 56 14.90 -31.23 3.90
CA ALA A 56 14.20 -31.60 5.11
C ALA A 56 12.75 -32.09 4.88
N LEU A 57 12.16 -31.85 3.70
CA LEU A 57 10.83 -32.35 3.35
C LEU A 57 10.94 -33.78 2.84
N LYS A 58 10.71 -34.75 3.73
CA LYS A 58 10.45 -36.13 3.32
C LYS A 58 9.10 -36.19 2.62
N VAL A 59 9.13 -36.36 1.29
CA VAL A 59 7.94 -36.72 0.51
C VAL A 59 7.58 -38.15 0.88
N TYR A 60 6.51 -38.32 1.66
CA TYR A 60 5.96 -39.63 1.92
C TYR A 60 5.05 -40.02 0.76
N GLU A 61 5.37 -41.11 0.07
CA GLU A 61 4.42 -41.74 -0.83
C GLU A 61 3.21 -42.23 -0.01
N PRO A 62 1.97 -41.93 -0.46
CA PRO A 62 0.78 -42.42 0.21
C PRO A 62 0.84 -43.95 0.29
N SER A 63 0.44 -44.53 1.43
CA SER A 63 0.45 -45.97 1.57
C SER A 63 -0.47 -46.63 0.53
N ASP A 64 -0.12 -47.86 0.14
CA ASP A 64 -0.95 -48.68 -0.75
C ASP A 64 -2.39 -48.84 -0.22
N ASP A 65 -2.55 -48.84 1.11
CA ASP A 65 -3.85 -48.89 1.77
C ASP A 65 -4.66 -47.60 1.57
N PHE A 66 -3.99 -46.43 1.51
CA PHE A 66 -4.63 -45.15 1.20
C PHE A 66 -5.01 -45.06 -0.29
N LEU A 67 -4.13 -45.51 -1.19
CA LEU A 67 -4.42 -45.51 -2.63
C LEU A 67 -5.51 -46.51 -3.02
N LYS A 68 -5.67 -47.59 -2.25
CA LYS A 68 -6.71 -48.62 -2.44
C LYS A 68 -7.94 -48.38 -1.56
N ALA A 69 -7.95 -47.33 -0.74
CA ALA A 69 -9.12 -46.99 0.04
C ALA A 69 -10.28 -46.67 -0.93
N PRO A 70 -11.49 -47.21 -0.70
CA PRO A 70 -12.64 -46.83 -1.51
C PRO A 70 -12.89 -45.33 -1.34
N ASP A 71 -13.21 -44.65 -2.44
CA ASP A 71 -13.59 -43.24 -2.41
C ASP A 71 -14.70 -43.04 -1.37
N ILE A 72 -14.49 -42.07 -0.47
CA ILE A 72 -15.49 -41.72 0.53
C ILE A 72 -16.66 -41.11 -0.23
N THR A 73 -17.74 -41.88 -0.38
CA THR A 73 -18.98 -41.35 -0.95
C THR A 73 -19.50 -40.27 -0.03
N ARG A 74 -19.64 -39.04 -0.56
CA ARG A 74 -20.26 -37.93 0.15
C ARG A 74 -21.58 -38.42 0.76
N PRO A 75 -21.83 -38.23 2.07
CA PRO A 75 -23.09 -38.63 2.66
C PRO A 75 -24.23 -37.95 1.91
N GLU A 76 -25.16 -38.75 1.40
CA GLU A 76 -26.38 -38.20 0.82
C GLU A 76 -27.23 -37.59 1.94
N PRO A 77 -27.85 -36.42 1.71
CA PRO A 77 -28.70 -35.80 2.72
C PRO A 77 -29.81 -36.78 3.10
N GLU A 78 -29.98 -37.04 4.40
CA GLU A 78 -30.96 -38.01 4.94
C GLU A 78 -32.42 -37.71 4.53
N LYS A 79 -32.69 -36.51 3.98
CA LYS A 79 -34.00 -36.08 3.52
C LYS A 79 -33.90 -35.34 2.19
N ALA A 80 -34.73 -35.74 1.21
CA ALA A 80 -34.88 -35.09 -0.09
C ALA A 80 -35.36 -33.60 -0.02
N THR A 81 -35.67 -33.11 1.17
CA THR A 81 -36.02 -31.71 1.44
C THR A 81 -34.84 -30.84 1.86
N ASP A 82 -33.67 -31.44 2.12
CA ASP A 82 -32.49 -30.67 2.51
C ASP A 82 -31.77 -30.15 1.27
N LYS A 83 -32.33 -29.08 0.69
CA LYS A 83 -31.74 -28.31 -0.43
C LYS A 83 -30.62 -27.37 0.05
N VAL A 84 -29.96 -27.69 1.17
CA VAL A 84 -28.84 -26.89 1.66
C VAL A 84 -27.61 -27.31 0.86
N VAL A 85 -27.34 -26.56 -0.19
CA VAL A 85 -26.05 -26.60 -0.88
C VAL A 85 -25.04 -25.98 0.06
N TYR A 86 -24.21 -26.80 0.70
CA TYR A 86 -23.00 -26.32 1.36
C TYR A 86 -22.01 -25.89 0.28
N GLU A 87 -22.10 -24.62 -0.12
CA GLU A 87 -20.97 -23.91 -0.68
C GLU A 87 -20.02 -23.65 0.50
N ALA A 88 -18.76 -24.12 0.41
CA ALA A 88 -17.73 -23.51 1.25
C ALA A 88 -17.84 -22.01 0.98
N GLU A 89 -17.99 -21.17 2.01
CA GLU A 89 -18.07 -19.71 1.87
C GLU A 89 -16.93 -19.29 0.95
N GLY A 90 -17.26 -19.09 -0.32
CA GLY A 90 -16.26 -18.99 -1.36
C GLY A 90 -15.76 -17.58 -1.34
N ALA A 91 -14.95 -17.22 -0.34
CA ALA A 91 -14.33 -15.91 -0.13
C ALA A 91 -15.14 -14.79 -0.78
N ALA A 92 -16.42 -14.69 -0.44
CA ALA A 92 -17.22 -13.56 -0.85
C ALA A 92 -16.79 -12.44 0.08
N TYR A 93 -15.67 -11.79 -0.24
CA TYR A 93 -15.32 -10.44 0.23
C TYR A 93 -16.42 -9.47 -0.26
N SER A 94 -17.64 -9.67 0.23
CA SER A 94 -18.85 -9.01 -0.24
C SER A 94 -19.49 -8.17 0.85
N ASP A 95 -19.12 -8.40 2.12
CA ASP A 95 -19.54 -7.52 3.19
C ASP A 95 -18.59 -6.33 3.30
N PHE A 96 -19.19 -5.16 3.51
CA PHE A 96 -18.45 -3.92 3.76
C PHE A 96 -17.56 -4.02 5.01
N GLN A 97 -17.94 -4.87 5.97
CA GLN A 97 -17.13 -5.15 7.15
C GLN A 97 -15.80 -5.81 6.79
N ASP A 98 -15.77 -6.74 5.83
CA ASP A 98 -14.54 -7.38 5.38
C ASP A 98 -13.61 -6.38 4.69
N ALA A 99 -14.17 -5.44 3.93
CA ALA A 99 -13.40 -4.35 3.32
C ALA A 99 -12.77 -3.43 4.38
N ILE A 100 -13.53 -3.07 5.42
CA ILE A 100 -13.05 -2.29 6.57
C ILE A 100 -11.95 -3.05 7.33
N PHE A 101 -12.12 -4.35 7.53
CA PHE A 101 -11.12 -5.22 8.16
C PHE A 101 -9.84 -5.32 7.32
N ALA A 102 -9.95 -5.57 6.01
CA ALA A 102 -8.81 -5.60 5.10
C ALA A 102 -8.07 -4.26 5.06
N TYR A 103 -8.79 -3.14 5.06
CA TYR A 103 -8.21 -1.80 5.18
C TYR A 103 -7.44 -1.63 6.51
N SER A 104 -7.99 -2.13 7.63
CA SER A 104 -7.32 -2.08 8.93
C SER A 104 -5.99 -2.85 8.95
N ILE A 105 -5.94 -4.02 8.30
CA ILE A 105 -4.71 -4.82 8.14
C ILE A 105 -3.71 -4.07 7.26
N MET A 106 -4.16 -3.51 6.15
CA MET A 106 -3.30 -2.71 5.27
C MET A 106 -2.66 -1.54 6.05
N LEU A 107 -3.44 -0.81 6.85
CA LEU A 107 -2.91 0.27 7.70
C LEU A 107 -1.89 -0.23 8.73
N GLU A 108 -2.08 -1.42 9.31
CA GLU A 108 -1.14 -2.03 10.25
C GLU A 108 0.23 -2.26 9.60
N ASP A 109 0.26 -2.81 8.39
CA ASP A 109 1.49 -3.09 7.67
C ASP A 109 2.17 -1.81 7.19
N LEU A 110 1.40 -0.86 6.66
CA LEU A 110 1.90 0.48 6.31
C LEU A 110 2.49 1.20 7.51
N ARG A 111 1.91 1.05 8.70
CA ARG A 111 2.45 1.65 9.93
C ARG A 111 3.80 1.05 10.32
N LYS A 112 4.03 -0.24 10.09
CA LYS A 112 5.34 -0.87 10.34
C LYS A 112 6.40 -0.29 9.39
N ILE A 113 6.07 -0.18 8.11
CA ILE A 113 6.95 0.43 7.10
C ILE A 113 7.25 1.89 7.49
N HIS A 114 6.21 2.65 7.82
CA HIS A 114 6.33 4.05 8.23
C HIS A 114 7.23 4.21 9.46
N THR A 115 7.07 3.37 10.47
CA THR A 115 7.92 3.36 11.68
C THR A 115 9.40 3.20 11.31
N GLN A 116 9.71 2.33 10.35
CA GLN A 116 11.08 2.13 9.89
C GLN A 116 11.63 3.34 9.13
N ILE A 117 10.80 4.01 8.33
CA ILE A 117 11.19 5.27 7.66
C ILE A 117 11.50 6.37 8.69
N LEU A 118 10.68 6.52 9.72
CA LEU A 118 10.93 7.49 10.78
C LEU A 118 12.21 7.16 11.55
N PHE A 119 12.49 5.88 11.79
CA PHE A 119 13.77 5.44 12.38
C PHE A 119 14.95 5.85 11.51
N ILE A 120 14.90 5.60 10.20
CA ILE A 120 15.96 6.00 9.25
C ILE A 120 16.16 7.52 9.29
N SER A 121 15.06 8.28 9.27
CA SER A 121 15.09 9.74 9.26
C SER A 121 15.65 10.34 10.55
N GLN A 122 15.37 9.74 11.69
CA GLN A 122 15.97 10.12 12.98
C GLN A 122 17.47 9.84 13.00
N ASN A 123 17.91 8.68 12.51
CA ASN A 123 19.33 8.34 12.43
C ASN A 123 20.09 9.24 11.45
N TYR A 124 19.45 9.67 10.36
CA TYR A 124 20.02 10.71 9.50
C TYR A 124 20.17 12.04 10.23
N ARG A 125 19.12 12.52 10.90
CA ARG A 125 19.17 13.77 11.70
C ARG A 125 20.30 13.73 12.73
N ASP A 126 20.49 12.60 13.38
CA ASP A 126 21.48 12.41 14.45
C ASP A 126 22.90 12.12 13.89
N GLY A 127 23.07 12.14 12.56
CA GLY A 127 24.36 11.98 11.87
C GLY A 127 24.85 10.54 11.75
N ALA A 128 24.02 9.55 12.10
CA ALA A 128 24.36 8.13 12.02
C ALA A 128 24.22 7.56 10.59
N PHE A 129 23.30 8.10 9.79
CA PHE A 129 23.16 7.78 8.36
C PHE A 129 23.44 9.01 7.49
N ASP A 130 23.96 8.79 6.29
CA ASP A 130 24.08 9.86 5.30
C ASP A 130 22.74 10.09 4.56
N VAL A 131 22.62 11.26 3.92
CA VAL A 131 21.39 11.68 3.24
C VAL A 131 21.03 10.80 2.05
N ALA A 132 22.02 10.26 1.31
CA ALA A 132 21.75 9.43 0.14
C ALA A 132 21.20 8.07 0.58
N THR A 133 21.78 7.47 1.61
CA THR A 133 21.29 6.23 2.23
C THR A 133 19.87 6.42 2.76
N ALA A 134 19.60 7.53 3.47
CA ALA A 134 18.27 7.81 4.01
C ALA A 134 17.23 8.01 2.89
N ALA A 135 17.58 8.75 1.83
CA ALA A 135 16.70 8.99 0.69
C ALA A 135 16.38 7.71 -0.09
N ILE A 136 17.39 6.90 -0.43
CA ILE A 136 17.20 5.64 -1.15
C ILE A 136 16.34 4.67 -0.32
N ALA A 137 16.63 4.52 0.96
CA ALA A 137 15.88 3.63 1.84
C ALA A 137 14.42 4.11 2.00
N THR A 138 14.19 5.41 2.12
CA THR A 138 12.84 6.00 2.18
C THR A 138 12.06 5.74 0.91
N ASN A 139 12.65 6.00 -0.27
CA ASN A 139 11.99 5.77 -1.55
C ASN A 139 11.66 4.27 -1.75
N THR A 140 12.59 3.39 -1.41
CA THR A 140 12.38 1.93 -1.45
C THR A 140 11.26 1.48 -0.52
N ALA A 141 11.17 2.07 0.68
CA ALA A 141 10.12 1.77 1.64
C ALA A 141 8.74 2.28 1.17
N ILE A 142 8.68 3.44 0.50
CA ILE A 142 7.44 3.92 -0.13
C ILE A 142 7.01 2.98 -1.26
N GLU A 143 7.95 2.49 -2.08
CA GLU A 143 7.65 1.49 -3.12
C GLU A 143 7.13 0.18 -2.51
N LEU A 144 7.69 -0.28 -1.39
CA LEU A 144 7.16 -1.44 -0.65
C LEU A 144 5.72 -1.18 -0.15
N ALA A 145 5.46 0.00 0.42
CA ALA A 145 4.13 0.40 0.86
C ALA A 145 3.13 0.45 -0.30
N HIS A 146 3.57 0.91 -1.48
CA HIS A 146 2.77 0.88 -2.70
C HIS A 146 2.38 -0.56 -3.07
N ASN A 147 3.33 -1.50 -3.07
CA ASN A 147 3.03 -2.91 -3.37
C ASN A 147 2.04 -3.53 -2.39
N VAL A 148 2.18 -3.26 -1.08
CA VAL A 148 1.21 -3.70 -0.06
C VAL A 148 -0.18 -3.13 -0.35
N ALA A 149 -0.28 -1.85 -0.71
CA ALA A 149 -1.56 -1.24 -1.01
C ALA A 149 -2.21 -1.82 -2.29
N GLU A 150 -1.43 -2.05 -3.34
CA GLU A 150 -1.91 -2.62 -4.61
C GLU A 150 -2.47 -4.05 -4.47
N GLU A 151 -1.99 -4.83 -3.50
CA GLU A 151 -2.55 -6.16 -3.21
C GLU A 151 -3.97 -6.08 -2.59
N VAL A 152 -4.23 -5.06 -1.77
CA VAL A 152 -5.47 -4.95 -0.99
C VAL A 152 -6.52 -4.08 -1.69
N ILE A 153 -6.12 -2.99 -2.34
CA ILE A 153 -7.02 -2.01 -2.99
C ILE A 153 -8.05 -2.63 -3.95
N PRO A 154 -7.73 -3.66 -4.75
CA PRO A 154 -8.71 -4.31 -5.63
C PRO A 154 -9.95 -4.84 -4.90
N LEU A 155 -9.82 -5.24 -3.63
CA LEU A 155 -10.94 -5.70 -2.79
C LEU A 155 -11.97 -4.59 -2.52
N PHE A 156 -11.57 -3.33 -2.62
CA PHE A 156 -12.45 -2.19 -2.32
C PHE A 156 -13.31 -1.74 -3.51
N ARG A 157 -13.10 -2.30 -4.71
CA ARG A 157 -13.80 -1.88 -5.94
C ARG A 157 -15.32 -2.06 -5.85
N SER A 158 -15.78 -3.14 -5.24
CA SER A 158 -17.20 -3.43 -4.97
C SER A 158 -17.82 -2.46 -3.95
N HIS A 159 -16.98 -1.75 -3.17
CA HIS A 159 -17.39 -0.90 -2.05
C HIS A 159 -17.18 0.60 -2.31
N GLY A 160 -17.09 1.01 -3.58
CA GLY A 160 -16.91 2.41 -3.96
C GLY A 160 -15.44 2.86 -4.07
N GLY A 161 -14.48 1.94 -3.88
CA GLY A 161 -13.06 2.19 -3.98
C GLY A 161 -12.40 2.51 -2.64
N VAL A 162 -11.07 2.67 -2.67
CA VAL A 162 -10.23 2.82 -1.46
C VAL A 162 -10.65 4.01 -0.58
N TRP A 163 -11.03 5.14 -1.17
CA TRP A 163 -11.38 6.34 -0.41
C TRP A 163 -12.73 6.26 0.30
N GLU A 164 -13.69 5.51 -0.25
CA GLU A 164 -14.96 5.25 0.44
C GLU A 164 -14.73 4.40 1.70
N VAL A 165 -13.91 3.34 1.56
CA VAL A 165 -13.52 2.47 2.68
C VAL A 165 -12.67 3.23 3.70
N ALA A 166 -11.70 4.03 3.25
CA ALA A 166 -10.85 4.85 4.12
C ALA A 166 -11.65 5.87 4.96
N MET A 167 -12.61 6.55 4.34
CA MET A 167 -13.49 7.50 5.03
C MET A 167 -14.38 6.80 6.07
N ALA A 168 -14.97 5.65 5.71
CA ALA A 168 -15.76 4.87 6.65
C ALA A 168 -14.93 4.33 7.82
N TYR A 169 -13.70 3.86 7.56
CA TYR A 169 -12.77 3.47 8.61
C TYR A 169 -12.43 4.64 9.54
N TYR A 170 -12.13 5.82 8.97
CA TYR A 170 -11.89 7.04 9.75
C TYR A 170 -13.08 7.42 10.64
N HIS A 171 -14.31 7.38 10.11
CA HIS A 171 -15.51 7.67 10.92
C HIS A 171 -15.68 6.64 12.03
N ALA A 172 -15.49 5.35 11.75
CA ALA A 172 -15.55 4.31 12.76
C ALA A 172 -14.50 4.52 13.86
N ALA A 173 -13.26 4.84 13.48
CA ALA A 173 -12.18 5.15 14.42
C ALA A 173 -12.44 6.41 15.26
N ALA A 174 -13.04 7.44 14.67
CA ALA A 174 -13.39 8.67 15.38
C ALA A 174 -14.55 8.43 16.36
N LEU A 175 -15.58 7.67 15.97
CA LEU A 175 -16.65 7.25 16.89
C LEU A 175 -16.10 6.42 18.06
N ALA A 176 -15.20 5.47 17.78
CA ALA A 176 -14.53 4.67 18.81
C ALA A 176 -13.64 5.52 19.73
N SER A 177 -13.15 6.66 19.25
CA SER A 177 -12.37 7.64 20.03
C SER A 177 -13.22 8.64 20.82
N GLY A 178 -14.55 8.50 20.80
CA GLY A 178 -15.47 9.31 21.60
C GLY A 178 -16.08 10.53 20.90
N PHE A 179 -15.85 10.72 19.60
CA PHE A 179 -16.53 11.77 18.82
C PHE A 179 -17.95 11.35 18.48
N SER A 180 -18.88 12.31 18.38
CA SER A 180 -20.27 12.04 17.99
C SER A 180 -20.46 12.21 16.48
N LYS A 181 -21.48 11.55 15.91
CA LYS A 181 -21.85 11.73 14.50
C LYS A 181 -22.12 13.21 14.16
N GLU A 182 -22.83 13.90 15.04
CA GLU A 182 -23.17 15.32 14.90
C GLU A 182 -21.91 16.18 14.87
N SER A 183 -20.95 15.91 15.77
CA SER A 183 -19.69 16.65 15.82
C SER A 183 -18.85 16.49 14.55
N MET A 184 -19.03 15.38 13.82
CA MET A 184 -18.31 15.09 12.58
C MET A 184 -19.11 15.45 11.32
N ASN A 185 -20.30 16.03 11.48
CA ASN A 185 -21.25 16.29 10.39
C ASN A 185 -21.62 15.01 9.60
N ILE A 186 -21.70 13.87 10.28
CA ILE A 186 -22.14 12.59 9.69
C ILE A 186 -23.68 12.55 9.74
N SER A 187 -24.30 12.36 8.58
CA SER A 187 -25.75 12.21 8.41
C SER A 187 -26.15 10.74 8.24
N ASP A 188 -27.39 10.39 8.60
CA ASP A 188 -27.90 9.03 8.40
C ASP A 188 -28.22 8.71 6.92
N GLY A 189 -28.03 9.66 5.99
CA GLY A 189 -28.32 9.56 4.55
C GLY A 189 -27.15 9.14 3.64
N GLY A 190 -25.96 8.89 4.21
CA GLY A 190 -24.83 8.24 3.54
C GLY A 190 -24.07 9.06 2.48
N ARG A 191 -24.74 9.73 1.54
CA ARG A 191 -24.07 10.46 0.43
C ARG A 191 -23.27 11.68 0.89
N ASP A 192 -23.75 12.41 1.89
CA ASP A 192 -23.07 13.60 2.42
C ASP A 192 -21.88 13.23 3.32
N ASN A 193 -21.73 11.95 3.69
CA ASN A 193 -20.69 11.52 4.62
C ASN A 193 -19.31 11.45 3.98
N ARG A 194 -19.19 11.42 2.65
CA ARG A 194 -17.90 11.38 1.94
C ARG A 194 -17.03 12.60 2.25
N THR A 195 -17.65 13.74 2.51
CA THR A 195 -16.97 14.98 2.86
C THR A 195 -17.00 15.29 4.36
N ALA A 196 -17.68 14.45 5.15
CA ALA A 196 -17.79 14.61 6.60
C ALA A 196 -16.41 14.49 7.25
N PHE A 197 -15.93 15.61 7.77
CA PHE A 197 -14.62 15.78 8.39
C PHE A 197 -14.71 16.83 9.49
N ASN A 198 -14.00 16.60 10.58
CA ASN A 198 -13.85 17.57 11.66
C ASN A 198 -12.38 17.70 12.02
N VAL A 199 -11.84 18.92 11.94
CA VAL A 199 -10.43 19.21 12.27
C VAL A 199 -10.07 18.77 13.69
N LYS A 200 -11.01 18.73 14.63
CA LYS A 200 -10.78 18.25 16.00
C LYS A 200 -10.42 16.78 16.09
N THR A 201 -10.72 15.98 15.07
CA THR A 201 -10.30 14.58 14.98
C THR A 201 -8.89 14.44 14.40
N TYR A 202 -8.07 15.51 14.39
CA TYR A 202 -6.77 15.57 13.72
C TYR A 202 -5.93 14.31 13.96
N ASP A 203 -5.77 13.86 15.21
CA ASP A 203 -4.89 12.72 15.50
C ASP A 203 -5.44 11.42 14.91
N VAL A 204 -6.78 11.23 14.90
CA VAL A 204 -7.43 10.09 14.24
C VAL A 204 -7.24 10.17 12.74
N ALA A 205 -7.51 11.34 12.15
CA ALA A 205 -7.40 11.56 10.71
C ALA A 205 -5.95 11.45 10.20
N ASN A 206 -4.96 11.83 11.02
CA ASN A 206 -3.54 11.64 10.71
C ASN A 206 -3.19 10.15 10.68
N ASN A 207 -3.62 9.39 11.69
CA ASN A 207 -3.36 7.95 11.78
C ASN A 207 -4.09 7.11 10.73
N THR A 208 -5.07 7.69 10.04
CA THR A 208 -5.82 7.04 8.95
C THR A 208 -5.53 7.65 7.58
N TYR A 209 -4.49 8.50 7.47
CA TYR A 209 -4.07 9.20 6.25
C TYR A 209 -5.08 10.23 5.67
N ILE A 210 -6.18 10.49 6.38
CA ILE A 210 -7.25 11.38 5.92
C ILE A 210 -6.81 12.85 5.86
N ASN A 211 -5.95 13.33 6.77
CA ASN A 211 -5.47 14.72 6.72
C ASN A 211 -4.76 15.01 5.40
N VAL A 212 -3.78 14.17 5.04
CA VAL A 212 -3.00 14.33 3.80
C VAL A 212 -3.85 14.10 2.56
N TYR A 213 -4.77 13.13 2.59
CA TYR A 213 -5.75 12.96 1.51
C TYR A 213 -6.58 14.23 1.28
N ARG A 214 -7.05 14.89 2.34
CA ARG A 214 -7.80 16.16 2.24
C ARG A 214 -6.96 17.30 1.65
N PHE A 215 -5.67 17.37 2.00
CA PHE A 215 -4.77 18.35 1.42
C PHE A 215 -4.61 18.12 -0.09
N LEU A 216 -4.39 16.87 -0.51
CA LEU A 216 -4.29 16.51 -1.94
C LEU A 216 -5.61 16.77 -2.68
N GLU A 217 -6.76 16.44 -2.09
CA GLU A 217 -8.08 16.70 -2.65
C GLU A 217 -8.33 18.20 -2.86
N GLY A 218 -8.04 19.02 -1.84
CA GLY A 218 -8.14 20.47 -1.94
C GLY A 218 -7.19 21.08 -2.97
N PHE A 219 -5.96 20.56 -3.04
CA PHE A 219 -4.97 21.00 -4.03
C PHE A 219 -5.40 20.62 -5.46
N GLN A 220 -5.81 19.37 -5.68
CA GLN A 220 -6.27 18.89 -6.98
C GLN A 220 -7.48 19.70 -7.49
N ALA A 221 -8.39 20.09 -6.60
CA ALA A 221 -9.58 20.88 -6.94
C ALA A 221 -9.25 22.28 -7.49
N VAL A 222 -8.09 22.85 -7.17
CA VAL A 222 -7.66 24.17 -7.67
C VAL A 222 -6.74 24.10 -8.88
N LEU A 223 -6.29 22.91 -9.28
CA LEU A 223 -5.44 22.73 -10.44
C LEU A 223 -6.18 23.10 -11.73
N ARG A 224 -5.59 24.01 -12.51
CA ARG A 224 -6.06 24.36 -13.85
C ARG A 224 -5.08 23.87 -14.91
N PRO A 225 -5.57 23.42 -16.09
CA PRO A 225 -4.70 23.06 -17.20
C PRO A 225 -3.78 24.22 -17.59
N ASN A 226 -2.50 23.93 -17.83
CA ASN A 226 -1.49 24.89 -18.30
C ASN A 226 -1.23 26.12 -17.40
N VAL A 227 -1.65 26.09 -16.13
CA VAL A 227 -1.40 27.16 -15.16
C VAL A 227 -0.58 26.61 -14.01
N LEU A 228 0.55 27.23 -13.66
CA LEU A 228 1.29 26.81 -12.48
C LEU A 228 0.51 27.18 -11.21
N PRO A 229 0.34 26.24 -10.26
CA PRO A 229 -0.32 26.50 -8.99
C PRO A 229 0.64 27.25 -8.05
N LEU A 230 1.02 28.48 -8.43
CA LEU A 230 1.85 29.35 -7.60
C LEU A 230 0.97 30.01 -6.56
N PHE A 231 1.17 29.62 -5.29
CA PHE A 231 0.53 30.29 -4.17
C PHE A 231 1.32 31.55 -3.83
N LYS A 232 0.60 32.64 -3.50
CA LYS A 232 1.29 33.81 -2.93
C LYS A 232 1.88 33.39 -1.59
N GLN A 233 3.08 33.88 -1.30
CA GLN A 233 3.75 33.61 -0.04
C GLN A 233 2.82 33.96 1.14
N GLY A 234 2.69 33.04 2.09
CA GLY A 234 1.85 33.22 3.27
C GLY A 234 0.35 33.01 3.08
N VAL A 235 -0.14 32.60 1.89
CA VAL A 235 -1.59 32.37 1.65
C VAL A 235 -2.19 31.33 2.60
N PHE A 236 -1.44 30.30 2.93
CA PHE A 236 -1.86 29.29 3.90
C PHE A 236 -1.34 29.59 5.32
N GLY A 237 -0.69 30.72 5.54
CA GLY A 237 -0.04 31.08 6.80
C GLY A 237 1.48 30.96 6.75
N THR A 238 2.11 31.16 7.91
CA THR A 238 3.56 31.08 8.09
C THR A 238 3.91 29.89 8.96
N TYR A 239 4.80 29.02 8.49
CA TYR A 239 5.31 27.90 9.26
C TYR A 239 6.49 28.33 10.14
N ASP A 240 6.49 27.93 11.40
CA ASP A 240 7.62 28.07 12.32
C ASP A 240 8.34 26.72 12.44
N PRO A 241 9.57 26.57 11.91
CA PRO A 241 10.33 25.32 12.01
C PRO A 241 10.66 24.89 13.44
N THR A 242 10.63 25.82 14.40
CA THR A 242 10.85 25.52 15.82
C THR A 242 9.59 25.07 16.54
N SER A 243 8.46 25.03 15.83
CA SER A 243 7.18 24.73 16.44
C SER A 243 7.09 23.30 16.95
N ASN A 244 6.51 23.15 18.14
CA ASN A 244 6.28 21.84 18.73
C ASN A 244 4.82 21.41 18.52
N LEU A 245 4.57 20.60 17.49
CA LEU A 245 3.24 19.99 17.24
C LEU A 245 2.59 19.35 18.49
N LYS A 246 3.38 18.81 19.43
CA LYS A 246 2.81 18.15 20.62
C LYS A 246 2.07 19.10 21.55
N THR A 247 2.38 20.39 21.53
CA THR A 247 1.75 21.41 22.38
C THR A 247 0.60 22.13 21.68
N LYS A 248 0.30 21.78 20.43
CA LYS A 248 -0.66 22.49 19.59
C LYS A 248 -2.05 21.90 19.63
N SER A 249 -3.03 22.78 19.46
CA SER A 249 -4.42 22.36 19.23
C SER A 249 -4.54 21.61 17.89
N PRO A 250 -5.56 20.76 17.72
CA PRO A 250 -5.84 20.08 16.45
C PRO A 250 -5.89 21.03 15.24
N GLU A 251 -6.51 22.20 15.42
CA GLU A 251 -6.63 23.23 14.40
C GLU A 251 -5.28 23.83 14.01
N GLU A 252 -4.42 24.11 14.99
CA GLU A 252 -3.07 24.62 14.73
C GLU A 252 -2.19 23.58 14.04
N LYS A 253 -2.27 22.30 14.43
CA LYS A 253 -1.53 21.22 13.76
C LYS A 253 -1.97 21.08 12.31
N PHE A 254 -3.28 21.05 12.05
CA PHE A 254 -3.84 20.96 10.71
C PHE A 254 -3.40 22.13 9.83
N GLN A 255 -3.41 23.35 10.37
CA GLN A 255 -2.99 24.53 9.64
C GLN A 255 -1.50 24.49 9.27
N GLU A 256 -0.63 24.06 10.20
CA GLU A 256 0.80 23.93 9.91
C GLU A 256 1.08 22.89 8.83
N ASP A 257 0.46 21.72 8.94
CA ASP A 257 0.62 20.69 7.93
C ASP A 257 0.11 21.16 6.56
N GLN A 258 -1.00 21.90 6.54
CA GLN A 258 -1.51 22.49 5.31
C GLN A 258 -0.50 23.43 4.66
N VAL A 259 0.18 24.29 5.43
CA VAL A 259 1.23 25.17 4.90
C VAL A 259 2.32 24.36 4.22
N ILE A 260 2.88 23.38 4.93
CA ILE A 260 3.99 22.54 4.44
C ILE A 260 3.57 21.80 3.17
N MET A 261 2.39 21.17 3.19
CA MET A 261 1.92 20.35 2.08
C MET A 261 1.59 21.18 0.84
N MET A 262 0.94 22.35 1.00
CA MET A 262 0.60 23.19 -0.16
C MET A 262 1.85 23.75 -0.85
N GLU A 263 2.90 24.06 -0.09
CA GLU A 263 4.18 24.52 -0.63
C GLU A 263 4.85 23.44 -1.48
N VAL A 264 5.07 22.24 -0.92
CA VAL A 264 5.71 21.15 -1.66
C VAL A 264 4.88 20.67 -2.86
N PHE A 265 3.55 20.64 -2.76
CA PHE A 265 2.71 20.28 -3.91
C PHE A 265 2.85 21.27 -5.07
N GLY A 266 2.95 22.56 -4.76
CA GLY A 266 3.21 23.60 -5.75
C GLY A 266 4.53 23.39 -6.48
N GLU A 267 5.59 23.07 -5.74
CA GLU A 267 6.93 22.78 -6.28
C GLU A 267 6.95 21.52 -7.16
N LEU A 268 6.38 20.41 -6.68
CA LEU A 268 6.30 19.16 -7.45
C LEU A 268 5.50 19.36 -8.75
N MET A 269 4.38 20.09 -8.70
CA MET A 269 3.61 20.41 -9.90
C MET A 269 4.35 21.35 -10.85
N ALA A 270 5.18 22.26 -10.32
CA ALA A 270 6.05 23.09 -11.16
C ALA A 270 7.07 22.24 -11.91
N ILE A 271 7.70 21.27 -11.25
CA ILE A 271 8.61 20.31 -11.90
C ILE A 271 7.87 19.54 -13.00
N ILE A 272 6.72 18.94 -12.68
CA ILE A 272 5.91 18.13 -13.61
C ILE A 272 5.55 18.91 -14.87
N ARG A 273 5.17 20.20 -14.75
CA ARG A 273 4.63 21.00 -15.85
C ARG A 273 5.67 21.80 -16.63
N THR A 274 6.82 22.11 -16.03
CA THR A 274 7.80 23.04 -16.64
C THR A 274 9.10 22.39 -17.06
N VAL A 275 9.46 21.25 -16.47
CA VAL A 275 10.75 20.61 -16.73
C VAL A 275 10.55 19.33 -17.53
N PRO A 276 10.62 19.40 -18.88
CA PRO A 276 10.54 18.20 -19.70
C PRO A 276 11.74 17.29 -19.40
N ASN A 277 11.49 15.97 -19.32
CA ASN A 277 12.50 14.94 -19.09
C ASN A 277 13.29 15.12 -17.77
N TRP A 278 12.60 15.46 -16.68
CA TRP A 278 13.20 15.47 -15.35
C TRP A 278 13.89 14.12 -15.06
N PRO A 279 15.19 14.10 -14.71
CA PRO A 279 16.02 12.89 -14.78
C PRO A 279 15.84 11.93 -13.60
N VAL A 280 15.27 12.39 -12.49
CA VAL A 280 15.15 11.62 -11.24
C VAL A 280 13.72 11.70 -10.75
N GLU A 281 13.01 10.58 -10.75
CA GLU A 281 11.63 10.53 -10.28
C GLU A 281 11.56 9.64 -9.04
N ASP A 282 11.30 10.27 -7.89
CA ASP A 282 10.98 9.55 -6.66
C ASP A 282 9.49 9.21 -6.61
N GLU A 283 9.10 8.40 -5.63
CA GLU A 283 7.73 7.92 -5.46
C GLU A 283 6.71 9.04 -5.24
N PHE A 284 7.13 10.16 -4.63
CA PHE A 284 6.23 11.29 -4.37
C PHE A 284 5.97 12.07 -5.65
N LEU A 285 7.01 12.41 -6.41
CA LEU A 285 6.90 13.06 -7.72
C LEU A 285 6.13 12.18 -8.71
N ARG A 286 6.38 10.86 -8.71
CA ARG A 286 5.64 9.87 -9.49
C ARG A 286 4.15 9.91 -9.17
N GLY A 287 3.80 9.85 -7.89
CA GLY A 287 2.42 9.94 -7.43
C GLY A 287 1.72 11.24 -7.85
N MET A 288 2.40 12.37 -7.72
CA MET A 288 1.87 13.67 -8.14
C MET A 288 1.63 13.72 -9.65
N ARG A 289 2.51 13.13 -10.45
CA ARG A 289 2.32 13.00 -11.91
C ARG A 289 1.12 12.12 -12.24
N GLU A 290 1.01 10.96 -11.60
CA GLU A 290 -0.14 10.07 -11.80
C GLU A 290 -1.46 10.77 -11.42
N MET A 291 -1.46 11.55 -10.34
CA MET A 291 -2.62 12.35 -9.95
C MET A 291 -2.99 13.41 -11.00
N GLU A 292 -1.98 14.06 -11.59
CA GLU A 292 -2.19 15.03 -12.67
C GLU A 292 -2.73 14.35 -13.94
N ASP A 293 -2.23 13.18 -14.30
CA ASP A 293 -2.61 12.48 -15.53
C ASP A 293 -3.98 11.81 -15.41
N THR A 294 -4.26 11.17 -14.28
CA THR A 294 -5.48 10.36 -14.08
C THR A 294 -6.62 11.14 -13.45
N LYS A 295 -6.34 12.31 -12.86
CA LYS A 295 -7.27 13.09 -12.02
C LYS A 295 -7.83 12.29 -10.85
N LYS A 296 -7.12 11.25 -10.40
CA LYS A 296 -7.42 10.46 -9.21
C LYS A 296 -6.25 10.58 -8.24
N ILE A 297 -6.53 10.56 -6.94
CA ILE A 297 -5.47 10.54 -5.93
C ILE A 297 -5.12 9.07 -5.67
N PRO A 298 -3.96 8.56 -6.12
CA PRO A 298 -3.56 7.20 -5.81
C PRO A 298 -3.22 7.09 -4.32
N PHE A 299 -3.48 5.93 -3.72
CA PHE A 299 -3.29 5.75 -2.28
C PHE A 299 -1.81 5.87 -1.87
N TYR A 300 -0.89 5.34 -2.66
CA TYR A 300 0.54 5.42 -2.37
C TYR A 300 1.06 6.87 -2.37
N LEU A 301 0.46 7.78 -3.17
CA LEU A 301 0.77 9.21 -3.11
C LEU A 301 0.45 9.79 -1.74
N VAL A 302 -0.68 9.39 -1.14
CA VAL A 302 -1.06 9.85 0.20
C VAL A 302 -0.07 9.32 1.25
N PHE A 303 0.35 8.07 1.12
CA PHE A 303 1.40 7.51 1.97
C PHE A 303 2.75 8.25 1.82
N ALA A 304 3.16 8.55 0.59
CA ALA A 304 4.39 9.29 0.29
C ALA A 304 4.33 10.72 0.85
N ALA A 305 3.20 11.39 0.67
CA ALA A 305 2.96 12.74 1.18
C ALA A 305 2.92 12.79 2.72
N GLN A 306 2.30 11.81 3.39
CA GLN A 306 2.36 11.68 4.85
C GLN A 306 3.79 11.42 5.33
N THR A 307 4.51 10.54 4.63
CA THR A 307 5.91 10.25 4.93
C THR A 307 6.78 11.51 4.83
N TYR A 308 6.61 12.30 3.76
CA TYR A 308 7.30 13.58 3.60
C TYR A 308 7.01 14.53 4.77
N LEU A 309 5.74 14.67 5.14
CA LEU A 309 5.30 15.54 6.23
C LEU A 309 5.94 15.12 7.57
N ASP A 310 5.93 13.83 7.88
CA ASP A 310 6.49 13.32 9.13
C ASP A 310 8.02 13.44 9.18
N ILE A 311 8.71 13.22 8.05
CA ILE A 311 10.15 13.48 7.92
C ILE A 311 10.45 14.95 8.13
N HIS A 312 9.68 15.85 7.50
CA HIS A 312 9.82 17.28 7.66
C HIS A 312 9.74 17.70 9.13
N HIS A 313 8.76 17.17 9.87
CA HIS A 313 8.63 17.42 11.31
C HIS A 313 9.78 16.86 12.15
N ILE A 314 10.37 15.72 11.76
CA ILE A 314 11.55 15.15 12.44
C ILE A 314 12.79 16.04 12.24
N LEU A 315 13.04 16.47 11.01
CA LEU A 315 14.24 17.21 10.64
C LEU A 315 14.20 18.66 11.13
N SER A 316 13.02 19.30 11.11
CA SER A 316 12.83 20.65 11.64
C SER A 316 13.10 20.75 13.15
N ARG A 317 12.94 19.65 13.90
CA ARG A 317 13.18 19.58 15.36
C ARG A 317 14.66 19.49 15.78
N GLY A 318 15.62 19.36 14.86
CA GLY A 318 17.03 19.19 15.28
C GLY A 318 18.11 19.13 14.20
N GLY A 319 17.83 19.40 12.93
CA GLY A 319 18.86 19.40 11.88
C GLY A 319 19.68 20.69 11.81
N PRO A 320 20.93 20.65 11.27
CA PRO A 320 21.59 21.85 10.78
C PRO A 320 20.64 22.52 9.79
N ARG A 321 20.50 23.84 9.88
CA ARG A 321 19.75 24.64 8.90
C ARG A 321 20.15 24.17 7.50
N MET A 322 19.24 23.50 6.77
CA MET A 322 19.34 23.51 5.33
C MET A 322 19.13 24.96 4.94
N GLY A 323 20.25 25.67 4.78
CA GLY A 323 20.30 26.99 4.21
C GLY A 323 19.88 26.87 2.76
N LEU A 324 18.59 26.76 2.50
CA LEU A 324 18.00 27.24 1.27
C LEU A 324 17.95 28.76 1.39
N GLN A 325 19.13 29.37 1.27
CA GLN A 325 19.23 30.72 0.73
C GLN A 325 19.07 30.56 -0.77
N TRP A 326 17.89 30.94 -1.26
CA TRP A 326 17.72 31.24 -2.68
C TRP A 326 18.55 32.47 -3.07
#